data_AF-A0A191ZVX9-F1
#
_entry.id   AF-A0A191ZVX9-F1
#
_cell.length_a   1.000
_cell.length_b   1.000
_cell.length_c   1.000
_cell.angle_alpha   90.00
_cell.angle_beta   90.00
_cell.angle_gamma   90.00
#
_symmetry.space_group_name_H-M   'P 1'
#
loop_
_entity.id
_entity.type
_entity.pdbx_description
1 polymer ?
#
loop_
_entity_poly.entity_id
_entity_poly.type
_entity_poly.pdbx_seq_one_letter_code
_entity_poly.pdbx_strand_id
1 'polypeptide(L)'
;MIEMLFQIDGGKEYRGFTHGQFWNGWACPFFTFEVAQELANDQNAVTTEEKLVYDEATDSFIYQVDYYPQEEWERFEATMIDGKKLYGIGNGSWCWDAEPI
;
A
#
# COMPACT_ATOMS: atom_id res chain seq x y z
N MET A 1 5.54 -13.28 9.63
CA MET A 1 5.90 -11.95 9.05
C MET A 1 6.97 -11.22 9.89
N ILE A 2 7.77 -10.36 9.26
CA ILE A 2 8.71 -9.43 9.91
C ILE A 2 8.09 -8.03 9.87
N GLU A 3 8.18 -7.28 10.96
CA GLU A 3 7.73 -5.89 11.03
C GLU A 3 8.88 -4.94 10.64
N MET A 4 8.61 -3.96 9.79
CA MET A 4 9.58 -2.98 9.27
C MET A 4 8.90 -1.63 9.03
N LEU A 5 9.70 -0.59 8.81
CA LEU A 5 9.23 0.70 8.29
C LEU A 5 9.36 0.70 6.78
N PHE A 6 8.35 1.25 6.10
CA PHE A 6 8.31 1.36 4.64
C PHE A 6 8.08 2.80 4.21
N GLN A 7 8.79 3.25 3.19
CA GLN A 7 8.65 4.59 2.62
C GLN A 7 8.75 4.55 1.09
N ILE A 8 8.21 5.59 0.44
CA ILE A 8 8.36 5.84 -1.00
C ILE A 8 9.20 7.11 -1.15
N ASP A 9 10.26 7.06 -1.95
CA ASP A 9 11.07 8.21 -2.37
C ASP A 9 11.53 9.15 -1.23
N GLY A 10 11.93 8.58 -0.08
CA GLY A 10 12.36 9.37 1.09
C GLY A 10 11.23 10.13 1.79
N GLY A 11 9.98 9.73 1.55
CA GLY A 11 8.79 10.29 2.16
C GLY A 11 8.58 9.85 3.62
N LYS A 12 7.32 9.83 4.04
CA LYS A 12 6.96 9.38 5.38
C LYS A 12 7.11 7.86 5.50
N GLU A 13 7.53 7.42 6.69
CA GLU A 13 7.64 6.01 7.05
C GLU A 13 6.32 5.47 7.61
N TYR A 14 5.95 4.28 7.15
CA TYR A 14 4.77 3.55 7.59
C TYR A 14 5.16 2.20 8.16
N ARG A 15 4.62 1.85 9.33
CA ARG A 15 4.85 0.54 9.95
C ARG A 15 4.07 -0.54 9.20
N GLY A 16 4.77 -1.55 8.70
CA GLY A 16 4.15 -2.63 7.92
C GLY A 16 4.80 -3.99 8.18
N PHE A 17 4.39 -4.95 7.39
CA PHE A 17 4.85 -6.34 7.44
C PHE A 17 5.43 -6.78 6.10
N THR A 18 6.39 -7.70 6.14
CA THR A 18 6.92 -8.38 4.94
C THR A 18 7.30 -9.83 5.25
N HIS A 19 7.48 -10.65 4.21
CA HIS A 19 8.21 -11.92 4.30
C HIS A 19 9.60 -11.84 3.65
N GLY A 20 10.10 -10.63 3.36
CA GLY A 20 11.37 -10.44 2.65
C GLY A 20 11.25 -10.67 1.15
N GLN A 21 10.05 -10.49 0.59
CA GLN A 21 9.85 -10.52 -0.86
C GLN A 21 10.19 -9.17 -1.48
N PHE A 22 10.75 -9.22 -2.69
CA PHE A 22 11.10 -8.04 -3.47
C PHE A 22 10.57 -8.16 -4.90
N TRP A 23 10.17 -7.03 -5.48
CA TRP A 23 9.82 -6.88 -6.89
C TRP A 23 10.77 -5.85 -7.51
N ASN A 24 11.58 -6.29 -8.48
CA ASN A 24 12.64 -5.47 -9.09
C ASN A 24 13.61 -4.79 -8.09
N GLY A 25 13.81 -5.40 -6.92
CA GLY A 25 14.66 -4.89 -5.85
C GLY A 25 13.93 -4.04 -4.80
N TRP A 26 12.67 -3.69 -5.04
CA TRP A 26 11.84 -2.93 -4.09
C TRP A 26 11.05 -3.85 -3.17
N ALA A 27 10.85 -3.43 -1.93
CA ALA A 27 10.15 -4.23 -0.94
C ALA A 27 8.67 -4.41 -1.31
N CYS A 28 8.10 -5.53 -0.86
CA CYS A 28 6.69 -5.87 -1.06
C CYS A 28 5.96 -5.86 0.30
N PRO A 29 5.52 -4.69 0.78
CA PRO A 29 4.91 -4.56 2.11
C PRO A 29 3.46 -5.04 2.16
N PHE A 30 3.01 -5.24 3.39
CA PHE A 30 1.62 -5.47 3.77
C PHE A 30 1.29 -4.58 4.98
N PHE A 31 0.17 -3.87 4.93
CA PHE A 31 -0.23 -2.92 5.97
C PHE A 31 -1.53 -3.32 6.64
N THR A 32 -1.73 -2.92 7.90
CA THR A 32 -3.06 -3.03 8.52
C THR A 32 -4.02 -2.01 7.89
N PHE A 33 -5.31 -2.15 8.15
CA PHE A 33 -6.30 -1.17 7.67
C PHE A 33 -5.97 0.24 8.15
N GLU A 34 -5.58 0.39 9.41
CA GLU A 34 -5.30 1.69 10.03
C GLU A 34 -4.11 2.39 9.35
N VAL A 35 -3.04 1.64 9.07
CA VAL A 35 -1.85 2.18 8.40
C VAL A 35 -2.13 2.43 6.91
N ALA A 36 -2.86 1.55 6.23
CA ALA A 36 -3.26 1.77 4.85
C ALA A 36 -4.16 3.02 4.71
N GLN A 37 -5.03 3.28 5.70
CA GLN A 37 -5.85 4.48 5.76
C GLN A 37 -5.01 5.74 6.04
N GLU A 38 -3.99 5.65 6.88
CA GLU A 38 -3.03 6.73 7.11
C GLU A 38 -2.29 7.09 5.82
N LEU A 39 -1.72 6.10 5.13
CA LEU A 39 -1.08 6.25 3.83
C LEU A 39 -2.03 6.90 2.81
N ALA A 40 -3.26 6.40 2.72
CA ALA A 40 -4.28 6.96 1.84
C ALA A 40 -4.57 8.43 2.14
N ASN A 41 -4.69 8.80 3.41
CA ASN A 41 -4.93 10.19 3.81
C ASN A 41 -3.75 11.10 3.45
N ASP A 42 -2.52 10.64 3.70
CA ASP A 42 -1.31 11.41 3.41
C ASP A 42 -1.12 11.61 1.90
N GLN A 43 -1.31 10.56 1.10
CA GLN A 43 -1.25 10.63 -0.36
C GLN A 43 -2.32 11.57 -0.92
N ASN A 44 -3.57 11.39 -0.49
CA ASN A 44 -4.70 12.22 -0.95
C ASN A 44 -4.60 13.69 -0.52
N ALA A 45 -3.71 14.04 0.42
CA ALA A 45 -3.48 15.41 0.86
C ALA A 45 -2.52 16.18 -0.05
N VAL A 46 -1.68 15.49 -0.83
CA VAL A 46 -0.61 16.11 -1.64
C VAL A 46 -0.87 16.07 -3.14
N THR A 47 -1.79 15.23 -3.61
CA THR A 47 -2.18 15.11 -5.02
C THR A 47 -3.70 15.08 -5.19
N THR A 48 -4.17 15.59 -6.32
CA THR A 48 -5.59 15.58 -6.71
C THR A 48 -5.89 14.66 -7.89
N GLU A 49 -4.89 14.30 -8.69
CA GLU A 49 -5.00 13.49 -9.91
C GLU A 49 -4.89 11.99 -9.65
N GLU A 50 -4.36 11.64 -8.47
CA GLU A 50 -4.13 10.29 -8.01
C GLU A 50 -4.68 10.17 -6.59
N LYS A 51 -5.50 9.14 -6.33
CA LYS A 51 -6.09 8.92 -5.02
C LYS A 51 -6.04 7.47 -4.62
N LEU A 52 -5.75 7.23 -3.35
CA LEU A 52 -5.93 5.92 -2.74
C LEU A 52 -7.23 5.94 -1.93
N VAL A 53 -8.23 5.15 -2.34
CA VAL A 53 -9.58 5.17 -1.76
C VAL A 53 -9.97 3.78 -1.31
N TYR A 54 -10.44 3.65 -0.07
CA TYR A 54 -10.98 2.39 0.43
C TYR A 54 -12.39 2.14 -0.11
N ASP A 55 -12.61 0.95 -0.65
CA ASP A 55 -13.90 0.42 -1.09
C ASP A 55 -14.36 -0.67 -0.12
N GLU A 56 -15.39 -0.35 0.67
CA GLU A 56 -15.96 -1.27 1.67
C GLU A 56 -16.68 -2.46 1.02
N ALA A 57 -17.21 -2.31 -0.19
CA ALA A 57 -17.96 -3.37 -0.86
C ALA A 57 -17.05 -4.54 -1.24
N THR A 58 -15.78 -4.26 -1.57
CA THR A 58 -14.79 -5.26 -1.97
C THR A 58 -13.67 -5.45 -0.96
N ASP A 59 -13.70 -4.76 0.19
CA ASP A 59 -12.66 -4.79 1.22
C ASP A 59 -11.25 -4.56 0.62
N SER A 60 -11.12 -3.48 -0.15
CA SER A 60 -9.90 -3.18 -0.90
C SER A 60 -9.58 -1.69 -0.94
N PHE A 61 -8.30 -1.35 -1.04
CA PHE A 61 -7.90 0.00 -1.43
C PHE A 61 -7.74 0.07 -2.95
N ILE A 62 -8.27 1.12 -3.56
CA ILE A 62 -8.23 1.34 -5.01
C ILE A 62 -7.36 2.57 -5.28
N TYR A 63 -6.34 2.38 -6.11
CA TYR A 63 -5.52 3.48 -6.62
C TYR A 63 -6.17 4.05 -7.88
N GLN A 64 -6.86 5.16 -7.70
CA GLN A 64 -7.60 5.88 -8.73
C GLN A 64 -6.68 6.90 -9.39
N VAL A 65 -6.63 6.87 -10.71
CA VAL A 65 -5.75 7.72 -11.50
C VAL A 65 -6.56 8.34 -12.63
N ASP A 66 -6.64 9.67 -12.68
CA ASP A 66 -7.55 10.40 -13.57
C ASP A 66 -7.21 10.24 -15.07
N TYR A 67 -5.96 9.88 -15.38
CA TYR A 67 -5.47 9.71 -16.75
C TYR A 67 -5.59 8.27 -17.29
N TYR A 68 -6.08 7.32 -16.49
CA TYR A 68 -6.37 5.94 -16.90
C TYR A 68 -7.86 5.58 -16.72
N PRO A 69 -8.39 4.67 -17.55
CA PRO A 69 -9.77 4.21 -17.37
C PRO A 69 -9.92 3.39 -16.07
N GLN A 70 -11.13 3.35 -15.51
CA GLN A 70 -11.39 2.73 -14.20
C GLN A 70 -11.07 1.24 -14.16
N GLU A 71 -11.14 0.54 -15.31
CA GLU A 71 -10.80 -0.88 -15.38
C GLU A 71 -9.30 -1.15 -15.20
N GLU A 72 -8.46 -0.12 -15.33
CA GLU A 72 -7.01 -0.18 -15.15
C GLU A 72 -6.55 0.30 -13.77
N TRP A 73 -7.46 0.78 -12.92
CA TRP A 73 -7.13 1.18 -11.56
C TRP A 73 -6.65 -0.02 -10.74
N GLU A 74 -5.53 0.15 -10.04
CA GLU A 74 -4.99 -0.91 -9.20
C GLU A 74 -5.87 -1.14 -7.98
N ARG A 75 -6.06 -2.41 -7.62
CA ARG A 75 -6.85 -2.83 -6.46
C ARG A 75 -5.96 -3.65 -5.53
N PHE A 76 -5.91 -3.19 -4.28
CA PHE A 76 -5.19 -3.84 -3.20
C PHE A 76 -6.22 -4.48 -2.26
N GLU A 77 -6.64 -5.69 -2.60
CA GLU A 77 -7.61 -6.47 -1.82
C GLU A 77 -7.04 -6.90 -0.46
N ALA A 78 -7.91 -6.95 0.55
CA ALA A 78 -7.56 -7.52 1.85
C ALA A 78 -7.14 -8.99 1.70
N THR A 79 -5.99 -9.33 2.29
CA THR A 79 -5.48 -10.71 2.33
C THR A 79 -5.29 -11.14 3.79
N MET A 80 -5.70 -12.36 4.10
CA MET A 80 -5.42 -12.98 5.39
C MET A 80 -4.03 -13.61 5.39
N ILE A 81 -3.13 -13.07 6.20
CA ILE A 81 -1.73 -13.53 6.32
C ILE A 81 -1.41 -13.73 7.79
N ASP A 82 -0.97 -14.94 8.17
CA ASP A 82 -0.69 -15.33 9.56
C ASP A 82 -1.83 -14.94 10.55
N GLY A 83 -3.09 -15.03 10.11
CA GLY A 83 -4.26 -14.67 10.91
C GLY A 83 -4.57 -13.17 11.02
N LYS A 84 -3.86 -12.30 10.28
CA LYS A 84 -4.11 -10.86 10.20
C LYS A 84 -4.69 -10.47 8.85
N LYS A 85 -5.67 -9.57 8.85
CA LYS A 85 -6.17 -8.93 7.63
C LYS A 85 -5.25 -7.79 7.24
N LEU A 86 -4.59 -7.89 6.09
CA LEU A 86 -3.59 -6.93 5.62
C LEU A 86 -3.82 -6.55 4.15
N TYR A 87 -3.28 -5.41 3.74
CA TYR A 87 -3.40 -4.87 2.39
C TYR A 87 -2.01 -4.66 1.79
N GLY A 88 -1.76 -5.24 0.62
CA GLY A 88 -0.51 -5.09 -0.12
C GLY A 88 -0.47 -3.81 -0.95
N ILE A 89 -0.52 -2.65 -0.32
CA ILE A 89 -0.56 -1.35 -1.02
C ILE A 89 0.72 -1.17 -1.84
N GLY A 90 0.60 -1.06 -3.16
CA GLY A 90 1.73 -0.94 -4.09
C GLY A 90 2.62 -2.19 -4.18
N ASN A 91 2.17 -3.34 -3.64
CA ASN A 91 2.96 -4.56 -3.61
C ASN A 91 3.13 -5.11 -5.03
N GLY A 92 4.35 -5.02 -5.56
CA GLY A 92 4.65 -5.41 -6.95
C GLY A 92 4.36 -4.34 -7.99
N SER A 93 4.04 -3.11 -7.58
CA SER A 93 3.78 -1.98 -8.48
C SER A 93 4.46 -0.67 -8.07
N TRP A 94 4.72 -0.46 -6.77
CA TRP A 94 5.35 0.75 -6.24
C TRP A 94 6.76 0.44 -5.71
N CYS A 95 7.60 1.47 -5.67
CA CYS A 95 8.97 1.40 -5.19
C CYS A 95 9.01 1.67 -3.68
N TRP A 96 8.92 0.62 -2.87
CA TRP A 96 9.03 0.69 -1.42
C TRP A 96 10.45 0.42 -0.93
N ASP A 97 11.01 1.36 -0.19
CA ASP A 97 12.17 1.12 0.68
C ASP A 97 11.72 0.49 2.00
N ALA A 98 12.60 -0.32 2.62
CA ALA A 98 12.30 -1.00 3.87
C ALA A 98 13.45 -0.87 4.88
N GLU A 99 13.14 -0.41 6.09
CA GLU A 99 14.09 -0.26 7.18
C GLU A 99 13.68 -1.09 8.42
N PRO A 100 14.64 -1.77 9.10
CA PRO A 100 14.36 -2.48 10.35
C PRO A 100 13.90 -1.55 11.48
N ILE A 101 13.09 -2.08 12.39
CA ILE A 101 12.64 -1.42 13.65
C ILE A 101 13.47 -1.92 14.84
#